data_AF-A0A232F8D4-F1
#
_entry.id   AF-A0A232F8D4-F1
#
_cell.length_a   1.000
_cell.length_b   1.000
_cell.length_c   1.000
_cell.angle_alpha   90.00
_cell.angle_beta   90.00
_cell.angle_gamma   90.00
#
_symmetry.space_group_name_H-M   'P 1'
#
loop_
_entity.id
_entity.type
_entity.pdbx_description
1 polymer ?
#
loop_
_entity_poly.entity_id
_entity_poly.type
_entity_poly.pdbx_seq_one_letter_code
_entity_poly.pdbx_strand_id
1 'polypeptide(L)'
;MNNVLTSPIRTVSQKIAAGEIRPSELAKAALKATSVVKPLNAFITVTSELAKQQAQESDERQKKNALLGELDGVPIAVKDNFCTKDQPTTCASRMLADFVPGYDATVYKKLKEAGAVLIGKTNLDQFAMGAGTVDSYYGPSKNLWGSEIMKNYFFDDYFHDQEMQYDNDALSKTENWHIAGGSSGGSAIAVSTGTCFAALGSDSGGSTRNPASYCGIVGLKPTYGLVSRHGLIPLVNSMDVPGILTRTVDDAITVLNAIAGPDESDSTTIKDPYIPFALPSPVDVSGLRIGLPKEYRCPALSEEVDSNWSEVSQLLQEAGARVFPVSMPHTEYSIVCYSVLNQCEVASNMARYDGLEYGYRADENASTEELYAKSRSKGFNDVVRSRILAGNYFLLTENYEDYFVRAMKVRSLIAEDFEKVWHDGIDVILTPTTLSDAPRYHDFISADNQTQCSVQDFCTQPANMAGVPAVSIPIKLSKKGMPLSLQLMAPKLCEERLLGVAKWIEDVVKFPRLVIKPDSLKD
;
A
#
# COMPACT_ATOMS: atom_id res chain seq x y z
N MET A 1 6.44 23.51 12.56
CA MET A 1 5.61 22.29 12.38
C MET A 1 5.93 21.54 11.09
N ASN A 2 6.39 22.18 10.01
CA ASN A 2 6.58 21.53 8.71
C ASN A 2 7.54 20.33 8.72
N ASN A 3 8.75 20.49 9.27
CA ASN A 3 9.71 19.37 9.39
C ASN A 3 9.19 18.26 10.32
N VAL A 4 8.23 18.58 11.19
CA VAL A 4 7.62 17.58 12.09
C VAL A 4 6.68 16.67 11.32
N LEU A 5 5.85 17.21 10.41
CA LEU A 5 4.88 16.42 9.62
C LEU A 5 5.55 15.30 8.80
N THR A 6 6.81 15.50 8.48
CA THR A 6 7.59 14.55 7.71
C THR A 6 8.56 13.77 8.56
N SER A 7 8.82 14.11 9.83
CA SER A 7 9.71 13.36 10.73
C SER A 7 9.27 11.91 10.97
N PRO A 8 10.17 11.00 11.42
CA PRO A 8 9.78 9.64 11.84
C PRO A 8 8.80 9.68 13.01
N ILE A 9 7.90 8.69 13.10
CA ILE A 9 6.88 8.55 14.15
C ILE A 9 7.53 8.61 15.53
N ARG A 10 8.62 7.88 15.74
CA ARG A 10 9.33 7.84 17.03
C ARG A 10 9.80 9.22 17.47
N THR A 11 10.34 10.02 16.55
CA THR A 11 10.79 11.40 16.83
C THR A 11 9.62 12.29 17.22
N VAL A 12 8.49 12.18 16.49
CA VAL A 12 7.29 12.97 16.80
C VAL A 12 6.67 12.55 18.12
N SER A 13 6.60 11.25 18.39
CA SER A 13 6.12 10.70 19.65
C SER A 13 6.92 11.19 20.84
N GLN A 14 8.26 11.21 20.74
CA GLN A 14 9.13 11.76 21.79
C GLN A 14 8.86 13.25 22.04
N LYS A 15 8.64 14.04 20.98
CA LYS A 15 8.28 15.47 21.09
C LYS A 15 6.92 15.69 21.72
N ILE A 16 5.93 14.82 21.43
CA ILE A 16 4.63 14.81 22.09
C ILE A 16 4.81 14.46 23.58
N ALA A 17 5.53 13.39 23.90
CA ALA A 17 5.77 12.99 25.29
C ALA A 17 6.49 14.08 26.12
N ALA A 18 7.42 14.81 25.49
CA ALA A 18 8.13 15.93 26.11
C ALA A 18 7.29 17.22 26.23
N GLY A 19 6.09 17.28 25.66
CA GLY A 19 5.26 18.49 25.63
C GLY A 19 5.75 19.58 24.68
N GLU A 20 6.71 19.27 23.80
CA GLU A 20 7.24 20.21 22.80
C GLU A 20 6.23 20.48 21.67
N ILE A 21 5.33 19.53 21.41
CA ILE A 21 4.30 19.61 20.37
C ILE A 21 2.99 19.09 20.93
N ARG A 22 1.90 19.81 20.68
CA ARG A 22 0.54 19.33 21.01
C ARG A 22 -0.01 18.46 19.87
N PRO A 23 -0.58 17.27 20.18
CA PRO A 23 -1.33 16.49 19.21
C PRO A 23 -2.35 17.29 18.39
N SER A 24 -3.08 18.21 19.02
CA SER A 24 -4.05 19.09 18.33
C SER A 24 -3.42 20.04 17.30
N GLU A 25 -2.22 20.56 17.58
CA GLU A 25 -1.45 21.38 16.62
C GLU A 25 -0.94 20.55 15.45
N LEU A 26 -0.46 19.34 15.74
CA LEU A 26 0.00 18.39 14.74
C LEU A 26 -1.14 17.96 13.79
N ALA A 27 -2.30 17.60 14.35
CA ALA A 27 -3.49 17.25 13.58
C ALA A 27 -3.99 18.43 12.74
N LYS A 28 -3.98 19.66 13.29
CA LYS A 28 -4.35 20.87 12.53
C LYS A 28 -3.42 21.09 11.33
N ALA A 29 -2.11 20.91 11.51
CA ALA A 29 -1.13 21.03 10.43
C ALA A 29 -1.32 19.94 9.36
N ALA A 30 -1.58 18.69 9.77
CA ALA A 30 -1.88 17.59 8.87
C ALA A 30 -3.17 17.84 8.05
N LEU A 31 -4.26 18.23 8.70
CA LEU A 31 -5.52 18.60 8.03
C LEU A 31 -5.32 19.75 7.04
N LYS A 32 -4.51 20.75 7.39
CA LYS A 32 -4.18 21.83 6.45
C LYS A 32 -3.42 21.33 5.23
N ALA A 33 -2.47 20.42 5.42
CA ALA A 33 -1.73 19.81 4.32
C ALA A 33 -2.67 19.06 3.35
N THR A 34 -3.78 18.46 3.81
CA THR A 34 -4.79 17.84 2.92
C THR A 34 -5.38 18.83 1.90
N SER A 35 -5.53 20.11 2.28
CA SER A 35 -6.02 21.16 1.37
C SER A 35 -5.00 21.51 0.29
N VAL A 36 -3.71 21.54 0.64
CA VAL A 36 -2.61 21.82 -0.29
C VAL A 36 -2.49 20.72 -1.35
N VAL A 37 -2.65 19.45 -0.94
CA VAL A 37 -2.50 18.30 -1.84
C VAL A 37 -3.81 17.83 -2.46
N LYS A 38 -4.92 18.55 -2.23
CA LYS A 38 -6.22 18.24 -2.82
C LYS A 38 -6.17 17.99 -4.34
N PRO A 39 -5.38 18.72 -5.15
CA PRO A 39 -5.26 18.45 -6.58
C PRO A 39 -4.69 17.06 -6.95
N LEU A 40 -4.00 16.39 -6.01
CA LEU A 40 -3.50 15.02 -6.17
C LEU A 40 -4.57 13.96 -5.89
N ASN A 41 -5.72 14.35 -5.34
CA ASN A 41 -6.86 13.49 -5.06
C ASN A 41 -6.51 12.25 -4.20
N ALA A 42 -5.80 12.49 -3.09
CA ALA A 42 -5.35 11.44 -2.17
C ALA A 42 -6.49 10.92 -1.26
N PHE A 43 -7.48 11.75 -0.95
CA PHE A 43 -8.55 11.46 0.01
C PHE A 43 -9.93 11.49 -0.67
N ILE A 44 -10.75 10.47 -0.38
CA ILE A 44 -12.19 10.50 -0.68
C ILE A 44 -12.92 11.28 0.40
N THR A 45 -12.59 11.02 1.66
CA THR A 45 -13.19 11.70 2.83
C THR A 45 -12.08 12.20 3.75
N VAL A 46 -12.10 13.49 4.08
CA VAL A 46 -11.26 14.06 5.15
C VAL A 46 -12.09 14.11 6.43
N THR A 47 -11.60 13.51 7.50
CA THR A 47 -12.34 13.31 8.77
C THR A 47 -12.05 14.43 9.77
N SER A 48 -12.19 15.70 9.34
CA SER A 48 -11.75 16.88 10.09
C SER A 48 -12.26 16.94 11.53
N GLU A 49 -13.54 16.67 11.76
CA GLU A 49 -14.12 16.75 13.11
C GLU A 49 -13.65 15.61 14.01
N LEU A 50 -13.62 14.38 13.49
CA LEU A 50 -13.08 13.22 14.22
C LEU A 50 -11.58 13.41 14.53
N ALA A 51 -10.80 13.92 13.58
CA ALA A 51 -9.37 14.19 13.76
C ALA A 51 -9.14 15.20 14.90
N LYS A 52 -9.91 16.29 14.93
CA LYS A 52 -9.84 17.29 16.01
C LYS A 52 -10.20 16.68 17.36
N GLN A 53 -11.27 15.87 17.40
CA GLN A 53 -11.70 15.20 18.63
C GLN A 53 -10.60 14.26 19.16
N GLN A 54 -10.12 13.33 18.33
CA GLN A 54 -9.07 12.37 18.73
C GLN A 54 -7.78 13.06 19.18
N ALA A 55 -7.40 14.15 18.50
CA ALA A 55 -6.25 14.94 18.89
C ALA A 55 -6.45 15.70 20.22
N GLN A 56 -7.65 16.20 20.51
CA GLN A 56 -7.98 16.79 21.81
C GLN A 56 -7.93 15.76 22.94
N GLU A 57 -8.43 14.55 22.70
CA GLU A 57 -8.32 13.45 23.66
C GLU A 57 -6.85 13.10 23.94
N SER A 58 -5.99 13.13 22.92
CA SER A 58 -4.55 12.97 23.07
C SER A 58 -3.87 14.13 23.82
N ASP A 59 -4.27 15.38 23.57
CA ASP A 59 -3.82 16.55 24.35
C ASP A 59 -4.14 16.38 25.85
N GLU A 60 -5.31 15.82 26.19
CA GLU A 60 -5.68 15.55 27.57
C GLU A 60 -4.82 14.45 28.21
N ARG A 61 -4.54 13.38 27.46
CA ARG A 61 -3.62 12.31 27.89
C ARG A 61 -2.20 12.83 28.07
N GLN A 62 -1.70 13.66 27.16
CA GLN A 62 -0.41 14.34 27.27
C GLN A 62 -0.31 15.17 28.55
N LYS A 63 -1.29 16.04 28.83
CA LYS A 63 -1.32 16.89 30.05
C LYS A 63 -1.29 16.07 31.34
N LYS A 64 -1.84 14.86 31.31
CA LYS A 64 -1.91 13.93 32.45
C LYS A 64 -0.72 12.96 32.52
N ASN A 65 0.26 13.06 31.60
CA ASN A 65 1.33 12.08 31.44
C ASN A 65 0.81 10.63 31.28
N ALA A 66 -0.27 10.47 30.52
CA ALA A 66 -1.00 9.21 30.34
C ALA A 66 -1.18 8.85 28.87
N LEU A 67 -0.16 9.11 28.04
CA LEU A 67 -0.15 8.73 26.62
C LEU A 67 -0.18 7.20 26.47
N LEU A 68 -0.85 6.72 25.42
CA LEU A 68 -1.13 5.30 25.17
C LEU A 68 0.03 4.54 24.51
N GLY A 69 1.00 5.26 23.94
CA GLY A 69 2.17 4.66 23.28
C GLY A 69 2.72 5.55 22.16
N GLU A 70 3.51 4.94 21.26
CA GLU A 70 4.20 5.68 20.20
C GLU A 70 3.27 6.36 19.19
N LEU A 71 2.06 5.83 19.00
CA LEU A 71 1.06 6.32 18.04
C LEU A 71 0.08 7.34 18.64
N ASP A 72 0.12 7.60 19.95
CA ASP A 72 -0.85 8.49 20.59
C ASP A 72 -0.67 9.93 20.10
N GLY A 73 -1.72 10.46 19.46
CA GLY A 73 -1.71 11.80 18.86
C GLY A 73 -1.09 11.87 17.47
N VAL A 74 -0.65 10.74 16.89
CA VAL A 74 -0.01 10.69 15.57
C VAL A 74 -1.05 10.64 14.45
N PRO A 75 -1.01 11.57 13.47
CA PRO A 75 -1.86 11.53 12.28
C PRO A 75 -1.64 10.30 11.38
N ILE A 76 -2.72 9.56 11.10
CA ILE A 76 -2.75 8.43 10.17
C ILE A 76 -3.84 8.61 9.11
N ALA A 77 -3.75 7.83 8.02
CA ALA A 77 -4.80 7.70 7.04
C ALA A 77 -5.19 6.22 6.83
N VAL A 78 -6.39 5.96 6.32
CA VAL A 78 -6.89 4.59 6.13
C VAL A 78 -7.50 4.47 4.74
N LYS A 79 -7.11 3.47 3.96
CA LYS A 79 -7.72 3.21 2.64
C LYS A 79 -9.23 3.01 2.76
N ASP A 80 -9.98 3.56 1.81
CA ASP A 80 -11.44 3.62 1.88
C ASP A 80 -12.17 2.27 1.62
N ASN A 81 -11.43 1.16 1.63
CA ASN A 81 -11.97 -0.20 1.70
C ASN A 81 -11.85 -0.83 3.09
N PHE A 82 -11.37 -0.09 4.10
CA PHE A 82 -11.50 -0.50 5.51
C PHE A 82 -12.69 0.22 6.15
N CYS A 83 -13.56 -0.57 6.78
CA CYS A 83 -14.67 -0.06 7.56
C CYS A 83 -14.16 0.79 8.72
N THR A 84 -14.75 1.97 8.87
CA THR A 84 -14.48 2.92 9.95
C THR A 84 -15.82 3.37 10.48
N LYS A 85 -16.13 3.00 11.72
CA LYS A 85 -17.44 3.21 12.33
C LYS A 85 -17.86 4.67 12.23
N ASP A 86 -19.10 4.89 11.79
CA ASP A 86 -19.73 6.22 11.65
C ASP A 86 -19.01 7.16 10.65
N GLN A 87 -18.11 6.63 9.81
CA GLN A 87 -17.44 7.36 8.72
C GLN A 87 -17.67 6.63 7.38
N PRO A 88 -17.92 7.35 6.27
CA PRO A 88 -18.13 6.71 4.97
C PRO A 88 -17.03 5.70 4.58
N THR A 89 -17.43 4.60 3.96
CA THR A 89 -16.52 3.57 3.42
C THR A 89 -17.02 3.16 2.04
N THR A 90 -16.48 3.77 0.99
CA THR A 90 -17.11 3.75 -0.34
C THR A 90 -16.44 2.78 -1.31
N CYS A 91 -15.24 2.28 -0.97
CA CYS A 91 -14.39 1.51 -1.89
C CYS A 91 -14.16 2.21 -3.24
N ALA A 92 -14.17 3.54 -3.27
CA ALA A 92 -14.15 4.34 -4.49
C ALA A 92 -15.24 3.93 -5.50
N SER A 93 -16.42 3.53 -5.01
CA SER A 93 -17.51 3.03 -5.82
C SER A 93 -18.79 3.79 -5.58
N ARG A 94 -19.52 4.04 -6.67
CA ARG A 94 -20.91 4.46 -6.58
C ARG A 94 -21.76 3.46 -5.79
N MET A 95 -21.44 2.17 -5.88
CA MET A 95 -22.15 1.10 -5.16
C MET A 95 -22.20 1.32 -3.65
N LEU A 96 -21.19 1.96 -3.07
CA LEU A 96 -21.10 2.20 -1.61
C LEU A 96 -20.94 3.69 -1.28
N ALA A 97 -21.33 4.58 -2.20
CA ALA A 97 -21.11 6.03 -2.02
C ALA A 97 -21.81 6.62 -0.77
N ASP A 98 -22.87 5.97 -0.30
CA ASP A 98 -23.66 6.30 0.88
C ASP A 98 -23.50 5.30 2.03
N PHE A 99 -22.59 4.32 1.92
CA PHE A 99 -22.38 3.32 2.95
C PHE A 99 -21.59 3.88 4.13
N VAL A 100 -22.21 3.82 5.32
CA VAL A 100 -21.59 4.15 6.61
C VAL A 100 -21.63 2.90 7.49
N PRO A 101 -20.49 2.22 7.73
CA PRO A 101 -20.46 1.00 8.54
C PRO A 101 -20.71 1.30 10.03
N GLY A 102 -21.40 0.37 10.70
CA GLY A 102 -21.64 0.42 12.14
C GLY A 102 -20.49 -0.12 13.01
N TYR A 103 -19.35 -0.47 12.41
CA TYR A 103 -18.21 -1.11 13.08
C TYR A 103 -16.87 -0.66 12.50
N ASP A 104 -15.81 -0.78 13.31
CA ASP A 104 -14.43 -0.53 12.91
C ASP A 104 -13.79 -1.82 12.38
N ALA A 105 -13.04 -1.73 11.28
CA ALA A 105 -12.10 -2.79 10.89
C ALA A 105 -11.09 -3.02 12.01
N THR A 106 -10.70 -4.28 12.25
CA THR A 106 -9.85 -4.62 13.41
C THR A 106 -8.53 -3.85 13.41
N VAL A 107 -7.91 -3.68 12.23
CA VAL A 107 -6.68 -2.90 12.09
C VAL A 107 -6.85 -1.43 12.47
N TYR A 108 -7.96 -0.80 12.08
CA TYR A 108 -8.24 0.58 12.45
C TYR A 108 -8.61 0.69 13.94
N LYS A 109 -9.39 -0.26 14.46
CA LYS A 109 -9.73 -0.33 15.88
C LYS A 109 -8.46 -0.34 16.75
N LYS A 110 -7.49 -1.20 16.42
CA LYS A 110 -6.20 -1.26 17.14
C LYS A 110 -5.41 0.06 17.06
N LEU A 111 -5.36 0.71 15.89
CA LEU A 111 -4.71 2.03 15.75
C LEU A 111 -5.41 3.12 16.56
N LYS A 112 -6.74 3.13 16.56
CA LYS A 112 -7.56 4.05 17.36
C LYS A 112 -7.37 3.82 18.86
N GLU A 113 -7.30 2.56 19.30
CA GLU A 113 -6.98 2.18 20.69
C GLU A 113 -5.54 2.55 21.09
N ALA A 114 -4.61 2.60 20.13
CA ALA A 114 -3.26 3.13 20.33
C ALA A 114 -3.18 4.67 20.35
N GLY A 115 -4.32 5.36 20.21
CA GLY A 115 -4.42 6.83 20.25
C GLY A 115 -4.12 7.54 18.93
N ALA A 116 -4.03 6.82 17.82
CA ALA A 116 -3.78 7.42 16.50
C ALA A 116 -4.95 8.32 16.06
N VAL A 117 -4.62 9.39 15.33
CA VAL A 117 -5.58 10.41 14.87
C VAL A 117 -5.89 10.18 13.39
N LEU A 118 -7.15 9.85 13.05
CA LEU A 118 -7.57 9.61 11.67
C LEU A 118 -7.76 10.93 10.92
N ILE A 119 -6.90 11.20 9.94
CA ILE A 119 -6.99 12.39 9.07
C ILE A 119 -8.00 12.19 7.94
N GLY A 120 -8.12 10.99 7.40
CA GLY A 120 -9.09 10.72 6.35
C GLY A 120 -9.04 9.31 5.76
N LYS A 121 -10.04 9.06 4.91
CA LYS A 121 -10.19 7.86 4.09
C LYS A 121 -9.59 8.09 2.71
N THR A 122 -8.59 7.29 2.33
CA THR A 122 -7.79 7.53 1.13
C THR A 122 -8.39 6.89 -0.12
N ASN A 123 -8.17 7.54 -1.27
CA ASN A 123 -8.63 7.10 -2.57
C ASN A 123 -7.94 5.79 -3.03
N LEU A 124 -8.60 5.07 -3.94
CA LEU A 124 -8.22 3.76 -4.43
C LEU A 124 -8.87 3.46 -5.79
N ASP A 125 -8.36 2.47 -6.53
CA ASP A 125 -9.13 1.87 -7.62
C ASP A 125 -10.41 1.24 -7.06
N GLN A 126 -11.51 1.32 -7.81
CA GLN A 126 -12.82 0.82 -7.37
C GLN A 126 -12.73 -0.63 -6.87
N PHE A 127 -13.15 -0.88 -5.63
CA PHE A 127 -13.06 -2.19 -4.95
C PHE A 127 -11.64 -2.80 -4.97
N ALA A 128 -10.61 -1.96 -4.94
CA ALA A 128 -9.21 -2.36 -5.03
C ALA A 128 -8.80 -3.01 -6.39
N MET A 129 -9.62 -2.90 -7.43
CA MET A 129 -9.41 -3.54 -8.74
C MET A 129 -8.66 -2.64 -9.73
N GLY A 130 -7.34 -2.52 -9.57
CA GLY A 130 -6.49 -1.80 -10.50
C GLY A 130 -5.07 -1.58 -9.96
N ALA A 131 -4.24 -0.99 -10.80
CA ALA A 131 -2.82 -0.78 -10.53
C ALA A 131 -2.38 0.69 -10.73
N GLY A 132 -3.31 1.63 -10.87
CA GLY A 132 -3.01 3.04 -11.15
C GLY A 132 -3.77 4.05 -10.29
N THR A 133 -4.78 3.63 -9.53
CA THR A 133 -5.76 4.51 -8.88
C THR A 133 -6.42 5.45 -9.90
N VAL A 134 -6.75 4.92 -11.07
CA VAL A 134 -7.40 5.64 -12.17
C VAL A 134 -8.88 5.28 -12.33
N ASP A 135 -9.28 4.12 -11.79
CA ASP A 135 -10.63 3.55 -11.91
C ASP A 135 -11.58 4.00 -10.77
N SER A 136 -11.15 4.96 -9.95
CA SER A 136 -11.93 5.50 -8.84
C SER A 136 -13.17 6.27 -9.32
N TYR A 137 -14.32 6.02 -8.68
CA TYR A 137 -15.53 6.81 -8.89
C TYR A 137 -15.33 8.31 -8.53
N TYR A 138 -14.41 8.61 -7.62
CA TYR A 138 -14.09 9.98 -7.18
C TYR A 138 -12.96 10.62 -8.01
N GLY A 139 -12.62 10.02 -9.15
CA GLY A 139 -11.58 10.48 -10.05
C GLY A 139 -10.18 9.96 -9.68
N PRO A 140 -9.22 10.09 -10.60
CA PRO A 140 -7.90 9.47 -10.46
C PRO A 140 -7.06 10.17 -9.39
N SER A 141 -6.17 9.41 -8.75
CA SER A 141 -5.11 9.94 -7.88
C SER A 141 -3.84 10.23 -8.69
N LYS A 142 -3.21 11.38 -8.43
CA LYS A 142 -2.05 11.87 -9.18
C LYS A 142 -0.80 11.80 -8.32
N ASN A 143 0.30 11.31 -8.89
CA ASN A 143 1.57 11.24 -8.19
C ASN A 143 2.08 12.64 -7.84
N LEU A 144 2.70 12.80 -6.65
CA LEU A 144 3.36 14.04 -6.25
C LEU A 144 4.60 14.29 -7.14
N TRP A 145 5.38 13.24 -7.40
CA TRP A 145 6.55 13.29 -8.26
C TRP A 145 6.14 13.62 -9.70
N GLY A 146 6.80 14.61 -10.31
CA GLY A 146 6.43 15.10 -11.64
C GLY A 146 5.12 15.89 -11.69
N SER A 147 4.65 16.44 -10.56
CA SER A 147 3.45 17.29 -10.52
C SER A 147 3.76 18.75 -10.17
N GLU A 148 2.85 19.64 -10.56
CA GLU A 148 2.84 21.05 -10.15
C GLU A 148 2.86 21.28 -8.64
N ILE A 149 2.36 20.30 -7.86
CA ILE A 149 2.29 20.41 -6.41
C ILE A 149 3.68 20.31 -5.79
N MET A 150 4.64 19.72 -6.51
CA MET A 150 6.03 19.55 -6.08
C MET A 150 6.74 20.88 -5.77
N LYS A 151 6.30 22.01 -6.37
CA LYS A 151 6.81 23.36 -6.04
C LYS A 151 6.58 23.79 -4.60
N ASN A 152 5.62 23.16 -3.91
CA ASN A 152 5.35 23.37 -2.49
C ASN A 152 6.28 22.58 -1.57
N TYR A 153 7.22 21.82 -2.11
CA TYR A 153 8.10 20.94 -1.37
C TYR A 153 9.57 21.23 -1.68
N PHE A 154 10.44 20.80 -0.79
CA PHE A 154 11.89 20.77 -0.97
C PHE A 154 12.44 19.44 -0.43
N PHE A 155 13.67 19.10 -0.81
CA PHE A 155 14.37 17.94 -0.28
C PHE A 155 15.00 18.29 1.07
N ASP A 156 14.76 17.48 2.09
CA ASP A 156 15.44 17.64 3.39
C ASP A 156 16.88 17.15 3.29
N ASP A 157 17.83 17.98 3.74
CA ASP A 157 19.26 17.67 3.78
C ASP A 157 19.62 16.61 4.85
N TYR A 158 18.62 16.07 5.57
CA TYR A 158 18.81 15.10 6.67
C TYR A 158 19.70 13.89 6.32
N PHE A 159 19.84 13.57 5.03
CA PHE A 159 20.66 12.46 4.56
C PHE A 159 21.75 12.84 3.53
N HIS A 160 21.91 14.10 3.15
CA HIS A 160 22.83 14.49 2.07
C HIS A 160 23.70 15.69 2.46
N ASP A 161 25.03 15.51 2.40
CA ASP A 161 26.03 16.59 2.49
C ASP A 161 26.27 17.29 1.12
N GLN A 162 25.57 16.90 0.05
CA GLN A 162 25.75 17.43 -1.30
C GLN A 162 24.45 18.00 -1.87
N GLU A 163 24.50 19.25 -2.34
CA GLU A 163 23.45 19.89 -3.13
C GLU A 163 23.21 19.10 -4.43
N MET A 164 22.24 18.18 -4.42
CA MET A 164 21.73 17.63 -5.67
C MET A 164 20.83 18.66 -6.36
N GLN A 165 21.31 19.20 -7.48
CA GLN A 165 20.54 20.09 -8.34
C GLN A 165 19.47 19.28 -9.09
N TYR A 166 18.28 19.20 -8.51
CA TYR A 166 17.10 18.74 -9.22
C TYR A 166 16.56 19.87 -10.10
N ASP A 167 16.34 19.61 -11.38
CA ASP A 167 15.69 20.55 -12.28
C ASP A 167 14.20 20.66 -11.91
N ASN A 168 13.89 21.63 -11.05
CA ASN A 168 12.53 21.94 -10.64
C ASN A 168 11.64 22.41 -11.81
N ASP A 169 12.22 22.94 -12.89
CA ASP A 169 11.50 23.47 -14.05
C ASP A 169 11.10 22.37 -15.06
N ALA A 170 11.76 21.21 -15.02
CA ALA A 170 11.39 20.03 -15.80
C ALA A 170 10.13 19.31 -15.26
N LEU A 171 9.72 19.59 -14.02
CA LEU A 171 8.62 18.91 -13.32
C LEU A 171 7.23 19.56 -13.53
N SER A 172 7.14 20.72 -14.20
CA SER A 172 5.95 21.60 -14.12
C SER A 172 5.41 22.13 -15.47
N LYS A 173 5.47 21.34 -16.55
CA LYS A 173 4.95 21.79 -17.85
C LYS A 173 4.12 20.71 -18.52
N THR A 174 2.78 20.92 -18.54
CA THR A 174 1.68 20.24 -19.28
C THR A 174 0.76 19.33 -18.45
N GLU A 175 -0.41 18.96 -19.02
CA GLU A 175 -1.44 18.02 -18.50
C GLU A 175 -0.92 16.58 -18.22
N ASN A 176 0.40 16.44 -18.08
CA ASN A 176 1.20 15.24 -18.21
C ASN A 176 1.71 14.79 -16.83
N TRP A 177 0.80 14.25 -16.03
CA TRP A 177 1.08 13.73 -14.68
C TRP A 177 1.25 12.20 -14.69
N HIS A 178 1.89 11.65 -13.67
CA HIS A 178 2.15 10.21 -13.55
C HIS A 178 1.16 9.54 -12.59
N ILE A 179 0.84 8.28 -12.85
CA ILE A 179 0.01 7.50 -11.91
C ILE A 179 0.71 7.34 -10.55
N ALA A 180 -0.07 7.23 -9.48
CA ALA A 180 0.46 6.98 -8.14
C ALA A 180 0.64 5.48 -7.84
N GLY A 181 0.40 4.62 -8.83
CA GLY A 181 0.22 3.18 -8.63
C GLY A 181 -1.13 2.84 -8.01
N GLY A 182 -1.38 1.56 -7.81
CA GLY A 182 -2.68 1.12 -7.34
C GLY A 182 -2.69 -0.29 -6.75
N SER A 183 -3.73 -0.65 -6.02
CA SER A 183 -4.92 0.17 -5.79
C SER A 183 -4.86 1.11 -4.58
N SER A 184 -3.76 1.17 -3.82
CA SER A 184 -3.62 2.05 -2.64
C SER A 184 -2.91 3.39 -2.94
N GLY A 185 -3.10 3.96 -4.14
CA GLY A 185 -2.38 5.17 -4.56
C GLY A 185 -2.69 6.39 -3.70
N GLY A 186 -3.94 6.55 -3.25
CA GLY A 186 -4.30 7.63 -2.31
C GLY A 186 -3.56 7.51 -0.97
N SER A 187 -3.40 6.29 -0.45
CA SER A 187 -2.63 6.02 0.77
C SER A 187 -1.16 6.38 0.59
N ALA A 188 -0.58 6.04 -0.56
CA ALA A 188 0.82 6.35 -0.84
C ALA A 188 1.05 7.85 -0.98
N ILE A 189 0.16 8.58 -1.66
CA ILE A 189 0.23 10.04 -1.74
C ILE A 189 0.09 10.67 -0.36
N ALA A 190 -0.86 10.20 0.46
CA ALA A 190 -1.08 10.75 1.80
C ALA A 190 0.19 10.71 2.67
N VAL A 191 0.96 9.62 2.56
CA VAL A 191 2.22 9.42 3.28
C VAL A 191 3.37 10.23 2.66
N SER A 192 3.52 10.19 1.33
CA SER A 192 4.64 10.87 0.63
C SER A 192 4.56 12.39 0.74
N THR A 193 3.36 12.94 0.88
CA THR A 193 3.10 14.38 1.05
C THR A 193 3.22 14.88 2.49
N GLY A 194 3.36 13.98 3.48
CA GLY A 194 3.36 14.37 4.90
C GLY A 194 1.98 14.80 5.43
N THR A 195 0.88 14.48 4.74
CA THR A 195 -0.47 14.68 5.31
C THR A 195 -0.80 13.69 6.43
N CYS A 196 -0.09 12.56 6.47
CA CYS A 196 -0.09 11.61 7.57
C CYS A 196 1.29 10.97 7.73
N PHE A 197 1.53 10.29 8.86
CA PHE A 197 2.78 9.58 9.14
C PHE A 197 2.77 8.15 8.65
N ALA A 198 1.60 7.51 8.71
CA ALA A 198 1.36 6.18 8.21
C ALA A 198 -0.02 6.09 7.57
N ALA A 199 -0.16 5.19 6.61
CA ALA A 199 -1.45 4.83 6.05
C ALA A 199 -1.64 3.32 6.00
N LEU A 200 -2.88 2.87 6.26
CA LEU A 200 -3.30 1.52 5.92
C LEU A 200 -3.61 1.43 4.43
N GLY A 201 -3.03 0.45 3.76
CA GLY A 201 -3.38 0.01 2.41
C GLY A 201 -3.93 -1.40 2.42
N SER A 202 -4.26 -1.94 1.25
CA SER A 202 -4.59 -3.36 1.08
C SER A 202 -3.79 -3.90 -0.09
N ASP A 203 -3.26 -5.12 0.02
CA ASP A 203 -2.40 -5.75 -0.97
C ASP A 203 -2.93 -7.14 -1.32
N SER A 204 -3.47 -7.28 -2.53
CA SER A 204 -4.00 -8.55 -3.06
C SER A 204 -3.09 -9.14 -4.15
N GLY A 205 -2.34 -8.28 -4.84
CA GLY A 205 -1.39 -8.66 -5.90
C GLY A 205 -0.19 -7.70 -6.02
N GLY A 206 0.01 -6.81 -5.06
CA GLY A 206 0.95 -5.68 -5.18
C GLY A 206 0.38 -4.33 -4.73
N SER A 207 -0.90 -4.28 -4.38
CA SER A 207 -1.63 -3.02 -4.22
C SER A 207 -1.18 -2.11 -3.06
N THR A 208 -0.23 -2.55 -2.23
CA THR A 208 0.51 -1.67 -1.29
C THR A 208 1.93 -1.38 -1.78
N ARG A 209 2.61 -2.39 -2.33
CA ARG A 209 4.01 -2.29 -2.78
C ARG A 209 4.19 -1.49 -4.08
N ASN A 210 3.31 -1.68 -5.06
CA ASN A 210 3.31 -0.94 -6.33
C ASN A 210 3.15 0.58 -6.10
N PRO A 211 2.12 1.08 -5.39
CA PRO A 211 2.01 2.51 -5.14
C PRO A 211 3.10 3.05 -4.21
N ALA A 212 3.61 2.25 -3.26
CA ALA A 212 4.77 2.64 -2.46
C ALA A 212 6.01 2.85 -3.33
N SER A 213 6.26 1.96 -4.30
CA SER A 213 7.34 2.09 -5.28
C SER A 213 7.25 3.41 -6.05
N TYR A 214 6.09 3.70 -6.61
CA TYR A 214 5.88 4.89 -7.45
C TYR A 214 5.82 6.20 -6.69
N CYS A 215 5.43 6.20 -5.42
CA CYS A 215 5.42 7.39 -4.59
C CYS A 215 6.71 7.58 -3.78
N GLY A 216 7.68 6.67 -3.89
CA GLY A 216 8.98 6.79 -3.22
C GLY A 216 8.89 6.66 -1.69
N ILE A 217 8.14 5.67 -1.22
CA ILE A 217 7.92 5.40 0.21
C ILE A 217 8.02 3.89 0.51
N VAL A 218 8.06 3.53 1.79
CA VAL A 218 8.07 2.14 2.23
C VAL A 218 6.65 1.55 2.15
N GLY A 219 6.52 0.37 1.57
CA GLY A 219 5.25 -0.35 1.47
C GLY A 219 5.41 -1.80 1.92
N LEU A 220 4.88 -2.13 3.09
CA LEU A 220 4.94 -3.47 3.67
C LEU A 220 3.63 -4.22 3.45
N LYS A 221 3.74 -5.42 2.87
CA LYS A 221 2.73 -6.47 2.90
C LYS A 221 3.18 -7.55 3.90
N PRO A 222 2.59 -7.64 5.10
CA PRO A 222 2.90 -8.69 6.07
C PRO A 222 2.60 -10.11 5.57
N THR A 223 2.99 -11.12 6.35
CA THR A 223 2.58 -12.52 6.13
C THR A 223 1.05 -12.61 6.08
N TYR A 224 0.52 -13.42 5.15
CA TYR A 224 -0.93 -13.66 5.10
C TYR A 224 -1.40 -14.28 6.43
N GLY A 225 -2.39 -13.65 7.07
CA GLY A 225 -2.90 -14.06 8.38
C GLY A 225 -2.19 -13.42 9.59
N LEU A 226 -1.11 -12.65 9.40
CA LEU A 226 -0.47 -11.94 10.52
C LEU A 226 -1.28 -10.73 11.00
N VAL A 227 -2.03 -10.11 10.10
CA VAL A 227 -2.88 -8.95 10.37
C VAL A 227 -4.31 -9.25 9.93
N SER A 228 -5.28 -8.96 10.79
CA SER A 228 -6.69 -9.27 10.57
C SER A 228 -7.30 -8.55 9.35
N ARG A 229 -8.09 -9.29 8.58
CA ARG A 229 -8.91 -8.80 7.47
C ARG A 229 -10.33 -8.46 7.90
N HIS A 230 -10.70 -8.62 9.16
CA HIS A 230 -12.03 -8.26 9.64
C HIS A 230 -12.29 -6.74 9.43
N GLY A 231 -13.36 -6.44 8.69
CA GLY A 231 -13.72 -5.09 8.26
C GLY A 231 -12.89 -4.51 7.10
N LEU A 232 -11.97 -5.27 6.51
CA LEU A 232 -11.49 -5.01 5.15
C LEU A 232 -12.54 -5.54 4.16
N ILE A 233 -13.07 -4.67 3.32
CA ILE A 233 -13.95 -5.06 2.23
C ILE A 233 -13.12 -5.86 1.20
N PRO A 234 -13.41 -7.16 1.00
CA PRO A 234 -12.50 -8.07 0.34
C PRO A 234 -12.49 -7.91 -1.18
N LEU A 235 -11.32 -8.14 -1.77
CA LEU A 235 -11.12 -8.39 -3.20
C LEU A 235 -10.95 -9.90 -3.43
N VAL A 236 -9.88 -10.50 -2.87
CA VAL A 236 -9.55 -11.93 -2.92
C VAL A 236 -9.25 -12.43 -1.51
N ASN A 237 -10.18 -13.11 -0.85
CA ASN A 237 -10.02 -13.51 0.55
C ASN A 237 -8.77 -14.36 0.79
N SER A 238 -8.39 -15.18 -0.19
CA SER A 238 -7.21 -16.05 -0.08
C SER A 238 -5.87 -15.33 -0.31
N MET A 239 -5.87 -14.03 -0.63
CA MET A 239 -4.66 -13.26 -0.98
C MET A 239 -4.61 -11.84 -0.40
N ASP A 240 -5.75 -11.29 0.04
CA ASP A 240 -5.85 -9.97 0.63
C ASP A 240 -5.04 -9.89 1.92
N VAL A 241 -4.17 -8.89 2.02
CA VAL A 241 -3.43 -8.58 3.25
C VAL A 241 -3.57 -7.08 3.52
N PRO A 242 -3.94 -6.67 4.75
CA PRO A 242 -3.80 -5.28 5.16
C PRO A 242 -2.33 -4.85 5.08
N GLY A 243 -2.06 -3.85 4.25
CA GLY A 243 -0.72 -3.32 4.02
C GLY A 243 -0.46 -2.07 4.82
N ILE A 244 0.83 -1.76 5.00
CA ILE A 244 1.31 -0.59 5.75
C ILE A 244 2.14 0.26 4.79
N LEU A 245 1.84 1.56 4.72
CA LEU A 245 2.63 2.55 3.98
C LEU A 245 3.19 3.59 4.94
N THR A 246 4.50 3.81 4.88
CA THR A 246 5.24 4.74 5.76
C THR A 246 6.41 5.36 5.02
N ARG A 247 7.01 6.42 5.58
CA ARG A 247 8.22 7.02 5.00
C ARG A 247 9.50 6.29 5.37
N THR A 248 9.51 5.59 6.51
CA THR A 248 10.67 4.82 6.96
C THR A 248 10.29 3.40 7.34
N VAL A 249 11.30 2.52 7.36
CA VAL A 249 11.15 1.12 7.81
C VAL A 249 10.78 1.06 9.29
N ASP A 250 11.39 1.90 10.14
CA ASP A 250 11.07 1.96 11.57
C ASP A 250 9.58 2.33 11.80
N ASP A 251 9.05 3.28 11.02
CA ASP A 251 7.64 3.65 11.10
C ASP A 251 6.72 2.48 10.71
N ALA A 252 7.13 1.66 9.72
CA ALA A 252 6.38 0.47 9.33
C ALA A 252 6.32 -0.56 10.47
N ILE A 253 7.43 -0.71 11.22
CA ILE A 253 7.50 -1.58 12.41
C ILE A 253 6.59 -1.07 13.52
N THR A 254 6.61 0.24 13.82
CA THR A 254 5.73 0.83 14.84
C THR A 254 4.26 0.55 14.52
N VAL A 255 3.85 0.68 13.26
CA VAL A 255 2.47 0.38 12.82
C VAL A 255 2.19 -1.12 12.88
N LEU A 256 3.11 -1.97 12.39
CA LEU A 256 2.96 -3.42 12.43
C LEU A 256 2.76 -3.91 13.87
N ASN A 257 3.58 -3.41 14.80
CA ASN A 257 3.51 -3.73 16.22
C ASN A 257 2.16 -3.38 16.84
N ALA A 258 1.50 -2.34 16.34
CA ALA A 258 0.18 -1.95 16.83
C ALA A 258 -0.96 -2.83 16.28
N ILE A 259 -0.84 -3.36 15.06
CA ILE A 259 -1.97 -4.01 14.37
C ILE A 259 -1.88 -5.54 14.25
N ALA A 260 -0.67 -6.11 14.31
CA ALA A 260 -0.43 -7.54 14.14
C ALA A 260 -1.00 -8.39 15.29
N GLY A 261 -1.17 -9.68 15.01
CA GLY A 261 -1.63 -10.68 15.97
C GLY A 261 -3.06 -11.18 15.71
N PRO A 262 -3.47 -12.21 16.47
CA PRO A 262 -4.72 -12.92 16.26
C PRO A 262 -5.95 -12.02 16.41
N ASP A 263 -7.02 -12.40 15.71
CA ASP A 263 -8.35 -11.80 15.84
C ASP A 263 -9.41 -12.90 15.79
N GLU A 264 -10.30 -12.94 16.79
CA GLU A 264 -11.41 -13.89 16.84
C GLU A 264 -12.45 -13.63 15.74
N SER A 265 -12.53 -12.39 15.24
CA SER A 265 -13.43 -11.98 14.16
C SER A 265 -12.91 -12.35 12.77
N ASP A 266 -11.68 -12.88 12.68
CA ASP A 266 -11.06 -13.36 11.45
C ASP A 266 -10.48 -14.76 11.65
N SER A 267 -11.18 -15.76 11.12
CA SER A 267 -10.79 -17.17 11.18
C SER A 267 -9.45 -17.47 10.47
N THR A 268 -8.99 -16.59 9.58
CA THR A 268 -7.75 -16.75 8.82
C THR A 268 -6.52 -16.18 9.51
N THR A 269 -6.69 -15.50 10.64
CA THR A 269 -5.54 -15.02 11.43
C THR A 269 -4.76 -16.19 12.02
N ILE A 270 -3.43 -16.05 11.99
CA ILE A 270 -2.50 -16.92 12.70
C ILE A 270 -2.80 -16.80 14.19
N LYS A 271 -2.91 -17.94 14.88
CA LYS A 271 -3.38 -18.01 16.27
C LYS A 271 -2.27 -17.82 17.29
N ASP A 272 -1.03 -17.98 16.88
CA ASP A 272 0.12 -17.70 17.74
C ASP A 272 0.15 -16.20 18.11
N PRO A 273 0.40 -15.86 19.39
CA PRO A 273 0.54 -14.47 19.80
C PRO A 273 1.66 -13.77 19.03
N TYR A 274 1.38 -12.56 18.55
CA TYR A 274 2.41 -11.72 17.95
C TYR A 274 3.29 -11.10 19.04
N ILE A 275 4.61 -11.13 18.81
CA ILE A 275 5.59 -10.50 19.70
C ILE A 275 6.12 -9.25 18.99
N PRO A 276 5.84 -8.04 19.51
CA PRO A 276 6.43 -6.81 18.99
C PRO A 276 7.96 -6.85 19.03
N PHE A 277 8.59 -6.33 17.98
CA PHE A 277 10.05 -6.29 17.86
C PHE A 277 10.54 -4.88 17.52
N ALA A 278 11.84 -4.68 17.68
CA ALA A 278 12.57 -3.49 17.25
C ALA A 278 13.90 -3.94 16.63
N LEU A 279 14.39 -3.20 15.65
CA LEU A 279 15.65 -3.54 14.98
C LEU A 279 16.86 -3.05 15.78
N PRO A 280 18.00 -3.76 15.71
CA PRO A 280 19.27 -3.25 16.20
C PRO A 280 19.72 -2.03 15.38
N SER A 281 20.52 -1.15 15.99
CA SER A 281 21.16 -0.03 15.31
C SER A 281 22.66 -0.01 15.65
N PRO A 282 23.57 -0.18 14.67
CA PRO A 282 23.30 -0.45 13.24
C PRO A 282 22.75 -1.86 13.01
N VAL A 283 22.05 -2.06 11.87
CA VAL A 283 21.65 -3.39 11.40
C VAL A 283 22.85 -4.08 10.74
N ASP A 284 23.07 -5.36 11.03
CA ASP A 284 24.08 -6.19 10.39
C ASP A 284 23.45 -7.12 9.36
N VAL A 285 23.97 -7.08 8.13
CA VAL A 285 23.56 -7.95 7.01
C VAL A 285 24.64 -8.98 6.64
N SER A 286 25.76 -9.00 7.36
CA SER A 286 26.88 -9.87 7.08
C SER A 286 26.49 -11.35 7.19
N GLY A 287 26.93 -12.16 6.23
CA GLY A 287 26.63 -13.59 6.15
C GLY A 287 25.23 -13.95 5.65
N LEU A 288 24.28 -13.00 5.55
CA LEU A 288 22.94 -13.27 5.00
C LEU A 288 23.01 -13.74 3.56
N ARG A 289 22.14 -14.69 3.20
CA ARG A 289 22.05 -15.26 1.85
C ARG A 289 20.88 -14.61 1.10
N ILE A 290 21.20 -13.81 0.08
CA ILE A 290 20.22 -13.06 -0.71
C ILE A 290 20.00 -13.76 -2.06
N GLY A 291 18.77 -14.10 -2.38
CA GLY A 291 18.39 -14.72 -3.66
C GLY A 291 18.00 -13.69 -4.71
N LEU A 292 18.51 -13.83 -5.94
CA LEU A 292 18.12 -13.06 -7.12
C LEU A 292 17.43 -13.97 -8.14
N PRO A 293 16.09 -13.94 -8.26
CA PRO A 293 15.36 -14.80 -9.19
C PRO A 293 15.63 -14.37 -10.64
N LYS A 294 16.19 -15.26 -11.45
CA LYS A 294 16.54 -14.94 -12.85
C LYS A 294 15.31 -14.61 -13.71
N GLU A 295 14.15 -15.16 -13.38
CA GLU A 295 12.89 -15.01 -14.12
C GLU A 295 12.35 -13.57 -14.10
N TYR A 296 12.81 -12.74 -13.17
CA TYR A 296 12.39 -11.34 -13.03
C TYR A 296 13.11 -10.40 -14.01
N ARG A 297 14.17 -10.86 -14.68
CA ARG A 297 14.77 -10.17 -15.84
C ARG A 297 13.96 -10.50 -17.09
N CYS A 298 12.75 -9.95 -17.15
CA CYS A 298 11.84 -10.13 -18.28
C CYS A 298 12.05 -9.05 -19.36
N PRO A 299 11.55 -9.24 -20.60
CA PRO A 299 11.75 -8.28 -21.70
C PRO A 299 11.22 -6.87 -21.44
N ALA A 300 10.26 -6.71 -20.53
CA ALA A 300 9.65 -5.42 -20.18
C ALA A 300 10.40 -4.68 -19.06
N LEU A 301 11.41 -5.30 -18.43
CA LEU A 301 12.22 -4.67 -17.40
C LEU A 301 13.05 -3.53 -17.99
N SER A 302 12.91 -2.33 -17.44
CA SER A 302 13.70 -1.20 -17.90
C SER A 302 15.16 -1.28 -17.45
N GLU A 303 16.08 -0.78 -18.28
CA GLU A 303 17.53 -0.78 -18.01
C GLU A 303 17.86 -0.06 -16.69
N GLU A 304 17.16 1.04 -16.37
CA GLU A 304 17.36 1.77 -15.11
C GLU A 304 16.98 0.92 -13.89
N VAL A 305 15.93 0.11 -13.98
CA VAL A 305 15.52 -0.79 -12.89
C VAL A 305 16.48 -1.97 -12.74
N ASP A 306 16.94 -2.59 -13.84
CA ASP A 306 17.94 -3.68 -13.76
C ASP A 306 19.29 -3.18 -13.23
N SER A 307 19.70 -1.98 -13.64
CA SER A 307 20.89 -1.30 -13.11
C SER A 307 20.74 -1.01 -11.61
N ASN A 308 19.60 -0.47 -11.19
CA ASN A 308 19.29 -0.22 -9.78
C ASN A 308 19.30 -1.51 -8.94
N TRP A 309 18.75 -2.59 -9.49
CA TRP A 309 18.74 -3.90 -8.83
C TRP A 309 20.16 -4.46 -8.67
N SER A 310 20.99 -4.33 -9.71
CA SER A 310 22.38 -4.77 -9.70
C SER A 310 23.22 -3.98 -8.68
N GLU A 311 23.05 -2.65 -8.63
CA GLU A 311 23.73 -1.77 -7.67
C GLU A 311 23.44 -2.12 -6.21
N VAL A 312 22.17 -2.29 -5.84
CA VAL A 312 21.81 -2.67 -4.46
C VAL A 312 22.30 -4.08 -4.13
N SER A 313 22.30 -5.00 -5.10
CA SER A 313 22.90 -6.32 -4.88
C SER A 313 24.40 -6.26 -4.59
N GLN A 314 25.12 -5.35 -5.26
CA GLN A 314 26.55 -5.12 -5.04
C GLN A 314 26.79 -4.49 -3.66
N LEU A 315 26.00 -3.49 -3.27
CA LEU A 315 26.09 -2.88 -1.93
C LEU A 315 25.91 -3.93 -0.82
N LEU A 316 24.95 -4.84 -0.97
CA LEU A 316 24.75 -5.95 -0.04
C LEU A 316 25.97 -6.89 0.01
N GLN A 317 26.58 -7.21 -1.14
CA GLN A 317 27.81 -8.02 -1.18
C GLN A 317 28.98 -7.34 -0.48
N GLU A 318 29.18 -6.04 -0.73
CA GLU A 318 30.23 -5.23 -0.10
C GLU A 318 30.05 -5.13 1.41
N ALA A 319 28.81 -5.17 1.89
CA ALA A 319 28.45 -5.23 3.30
C ALA A 319 28.61 -6.62 3.95
N GLY A 320 29.05 -7.63 3.17
CA GLY A 320 29.33 -8.98 3.66
C GLY A 320 28.18 -9.98 3.50
N ALA A 321 27.06 -9.61 2.86
CA ALA A 321 26.04 -10.58 2.46
C ALA A 321 26.53 -11.43 1.28
N ARG A 322 25.91 -12.59 1.08
CA ARG A 322 26.19 -13.52 -0.03
C ARG A 322 25.01 -13.53 -0.97
N VAL A 323 25.21 -13.08 -2.20
CA VAL A 323 24.15 -12.99 -3.21
C VAL A 323 24.23 -14.18 -4.16
N PHE A 324 23.10 -14.86 -4.38
CA PHE A 324 22.99 -16.07 -5.20
C PHE A 324 21.94 -15.87 -6.31
N PRO A 325 22.21 -16.29 -7.55
CA PRO A 325 21.14 -16.48 -8.51
C PRO A 325 20.24 -17.65 -8.05
N VAL A 326 18.92 -17.45 -8.10
CA VAL A 326 17.93 -18.50 -7.81
C VAL A 326 16.98 -18.66 -9.00
N SER A 327 16.23 -19.76 -9.03
CA SER A 327 15.24 -20.05 -10.07
C SER A 327 13.87 -20.23 -9.43
N MET A 328 12.90 -19.48 -9.93
CA MET A 328 11.50 -19.55 -9.55
C MET A 328 10.63 -19.64 -10.82
N PRO A 329 10.70 -20.77 -11.55
CA PRO A 329 10.21 -20.87 -12.92
C PRO A 329 8.71 -20.66 -13.07
N HIS A 330 7.92 -20.81 -12.00
CA HIS A 330 6.47 -20.66 -12.07
C HIS A 330 5.99 -19.23 -11.82
N THR A 331 6.86 -18.31 -11.38
CA THR A 331 6.44 -16.93 -11.06
C THR A 331 5.93 -16.18 -12.28
N GLU A 332 6.39 -16.50 -13.49
CA GLU A 332 5.87 -15.92 -14.72
C GLU A 332 4.37 -16.22 -14.95
N TYR A 333 3.87 -17.34 -14.39
CA TYR A 333 2.46 -17.72 -14.49
C TYR A 333 1.58 -17.03 -13.44
N SER A 334 2.15 -16.19 -12.55
CA SER A 334 1.36 -15.53 -11.50
C SER A 334 0.28 -14.64 -12.10
N ILE A 335 0.57 -13.90 -13.18
CA ILE A 335 -0.41 -13.01 -13.80
C ILE A 335 -1.68 -13.75 -14.24
N VAL A 336 -1.52 -14.85 -14.97
CA VAL A 336 -2.65 -15.63 -15.49
C VAL A 336 -3.36 -16.39 -14.37
N CYS A 337 -2.61 -16.96 -13.42
CA CYS A 337 -3.16 -17.63 -12.25
C CYS A 337 -3.98 -16.67 -11.38
N TYR A 338 -3.45 -15.47 -11.11
CA TYR A 338 -4.12 -14.43 -10.33
C TYR A 338 -5.40 -13.99 -11.02
N SER A 339 -5.35 -13.77 -12.34
CA SER A 339 -6.53 -13.34 -13.11
C SER A 339 -7.70 -14.31 -12.91
N VAL A 340 -7.47 -15.62 -12.96
CA VAL A 340 -8.54 -16.62 -12.77
C VAL A 340 -9.03 -16.62 -11.32
N LEU A 341 -8.13 -16.75 -10.35
CA LEU A 341 -8.50 -16.85 -8.92
C LEU A 341 -9.18 -15.57 -8.41
N ASN A 342 -8.65 -14.40 -8.78
CA ASN A 342 -9.22 -13.10 -8.47
C ASN A 342 -10.65 -13.00 -8.98
N GLN A 343 -10.88 -13.33 -10.27
CA GLN A 343 -12.20 -13.18 -10.88
C GLN A 343 -13.22 -14.15 -10.25
N CYS A 344 -12.82 -15.39 -9.96
CA CYS A 344 -13.67 -16.35 -9.26
C CYS A 344 -14.11 -15.84 -7.88
N GLU A 345 -13.16 -15.35 -7.07
CA GLU A 345 -13.48 -14.79 -5.74
C GLU A 345 -14.28 -13.49 -5.85
N VAL A 346 -14.01 -12.64 -6.83
CA VAL A 346 -14.77 -11.41 -7.09
C VAL A 346 -16.23 -11.71 -7.42
N ALA A 347 -16.50 -12.72 -8.28
CA ALA A 347 -17.87 -13.10 -8.62
C ALA A 347 -18.68 -13.49 -7.37
N SER A 348 -18.07 -14.18 -6.41
CA SER A 348 -18.68 -14.53 -5.13
C SER A 348 -18.76 -13.32 -4.16
N ASN A 349 -17.63 -12.63 -3.93
CA ASN A 349 -17.53 -11.56 -2.94
C ASN A 349 -18.47 -10.39 -3.26
N MET A 350 -18.58 -10.04 -4.55
CA MET A 350 -19.39 -8.91 -5.01
C MET A 350 -20.88 -9.25 -5.11
N ALA A 351 -21.30 -10.52 -4.92
CA ALA A 351 -22.71 -10.92 -5.01
C ALA A 351 -23.59 -10.22 -3.96
N ARG A 352 -23.01 -9.87 -2.79
CA ARG A 352 -23.70 -9.19 -1.68
C ARG A 352 -24.18 -7.77 -1.96
N TYR A 353 -23.69 -7.14 -3.04
CA TYR A 353 -24.04 -5.78 -3.40
C TYR A 353 -25.20 -5.80 -4.39
N ASP A 354 -26.42 -5.74 -3.85
CA ASP A 354 -27.67 -5.88 -4.58
C ASP A 354 -28.63 -4.69 -4.38
N GLY A 355 -28.31 -3.76 -3.47
CA GLY A 355 -29.12 -2.59 -3.14
C GLY A 355 -30.32 -2.87 -2.23
N LEU A 356 -30.35 -4.02 -1.53
CA LEU A 356 -31.38 -4.34 -0.55
C LEU A 356 -31.05 -3.82 0.85
N GLU A 357 -29.96 -4.31 1.45
CA GLU A 357 -29.61 -3.99 2.84
C GLU A 357 -28.84 -2.68 2.96
N TYR A 358 -27.95 -2.40 1.99
CA TYR A 358 -27.10 -1.21 2.00
C TYR A 358 -26.58 -0.90 0.58
N GLY A 359 -26.01 0.30 0.43
CA GLY A 359 -25.41 0.77 -0.82
C GLY A 359 -26.43 1.18 -1.87
N TYR A 360 -25.95 1.34 -3.10
CA TYR A 360 -26.73 1.89 -4.20
C TYR A 360 -27.91 0.98 -4.58
N ARG A 361 -29.12 1.54 -4.46
CA ARG A 361 -30.36 0.95 -4.97
C ARG A 361 -30.85 1.73 -6.18
N ALA A 362 -31.07 1.04 -7.30
CA ALA A 362 -31.71 1.65 -8.45
C ALA A 362 -33.20 1.92 -8.18
N ASP A 363 -33.71 3.03 -8.72
CA ASP A 363 -35.15 3.28 -8.81
C ASP A 363 -35.75 2.37 -9.89
N GLU A 364 -36.16 1.18 -9.45
CA GLU A 364 -36.71 0.10 -10.28
C GLU A 364 -37.66 -0.77 -9.45
N ASN A 365 -38.86 -0.99 -9.98
CA ASN A 365 -39.95 -1.68 -9.28
C ASN A 365 -40.63 -2.76 -10.15
N ALA A 366 -40.11 -3.05 -11.35
CA ALA A 366 -40.70 -4.04 -12.25
C ALA A 366 -40.56 -5.48 -11.72
N SER A 367 -39.36 -5.87 -11.28
CA SER A 367 -39.09 -7.16 -10.62
C SER A 367 -37.84 -7.08 -9.74
N THR A 368 -37.64 -8.08 -8.89
CA THR A 368 -36.44 -8.18 -8.06
C THR A 368 -35.19 -8.40 -8.92
N GLU A 369 -35.29 -9.19 -9.99
CA GLU A 369 -34.19 -9.44 -10.93
C GLU A 369 -33.76 -8.16 -11.64
N GLU A 370 -34.71 -7.36 -12.13
CA GLU A 370 -34.42 -6.09 -12.80
C GLU A 370 -33.82 -5.08 -11.83
N LEU A 371 -34.31 -5.03 -10.58
CA LEU A 371 -33.73 -4.21 -9.52
C LEU A 371 -32.25 -4.58 -9.27
N TYR A 372 -31.93 -5.87 -9.13
CA TYR A 372 -30.55 -6.32 -8.93
C TYR A 372 -29.68 -5.96 -10.13
N ALA A 373 -30.14 -6.28 -11.35
CA ALA A 373 -29.40 -6.00 -12.58
C ALA A 373 -29.12 -4.50 -12.73
N LYS A 374 -30.12 -3.64 -12.50
CA LYS A 374 -30.01 -2.19 -12.62
C LYS A 374 -29.17 -1.56 -11.51
N SER A 375 -29.27 -2.05 -10.28
CA SER A 375 -28.44 -1.58 -9.16
C SER A 375 -26.97 -1.90 -9.40
N ARG A 376 -26.67 -3.14 -9.79
CA ARG A 376 -25.29 -3.60 -10.06
C ARG A 376 -24.70 -2.96 -11.30
N SER A 377 -25.46 -2.84 -12.38
CA SER A 377 -25.00 -2.19 -13.62
C SER A 377 -24.75 -0.70 -13.44
N LYS A 378 -25.47 0.01 -12.57
CA LYS A 378 -25.22 1.42 -12.30
C LYS A 378 -24.19 1.68 -11.20
N GLY A 379 -24.06 0.77 -10.23
CA GLY A 379 -23.16 0.92 -9.08
C GLY A 379 -21.70 0.52 -9.37
N PHE A 380 -21.48 -0.48 -10.22
CA PHE A 380 -20.15 -0.95 -10.61
C PHE A 380 -19.70 -0.37 -11.95
N ASN A 381 -18.40 -0.13 -12.10
CA ASN A 381 -17.76 0.23 -13.38
C ASN A 381 -17.51 -1.01 -14.26
N ASP A 382 -16.96 -0.80 -15.46
CA ASP A 382 -16.68 -1.89 -16.41
C ASP A 382 -15.63 -2.88 -15.90
N VAL A 383 -14.62 -2.44 -15.14
CA VAL A 383 -13.59 -3.32 -14.58
C VAL A 383 -14.21 -4.35 -13.63
N VAL A 384 -15.01 -3.87 -12.67
CA VAL A 384 -15.66 -4.74 -11.69
C VAL A 384 -16.66 -5.69 -12.38
N ARG A 385 -17.49 -5.17 -13.30
CA ARG A 385 -18.46 -5.99 -14.04
C ARG A 385 -17.80 -7.07 -14.89
N SER A 386 -16.71 -6.74 -15.57
CA SER A 386 -15.97 -7.70 -16.42
C SER A 386 -15.38 -8.83 -15.59
N ARG A 387 -14.82 -8.52 -14.40
CA ARG A 387 -14.29 -9.54 -13.48
C ARG A 387 -15.39 -10.42 -12.90
N ILE A 388 -16.57 -9.86 -12.57
CA ILE A 388 -17.75 -10.65 -12.14
C ILE A 388 -18.19 -11.60 -13.26
N LEU A 389 -18.29 -11.11 -14.50
CA LEU A 389 -18.71 -11.93 -15.64
C LEU A 389 -17.75 -13.10 -15.88
N ALA A 390 -16.45 -12.81 -15.97
CA ALA A 390 -15.43 -13.82 -16.21
C ALA A 390 -15.31 -14.82 -15.04
N GLY A 391 -15.44 -14.35 -13.80
CA GLY A 391 -15.48 -15.22 -12.62
C GLY A 391 -16.64 -16.20 -12.64
N ASN A 392 -17.85 -15.75 -12.99
CA ASN A 392 -18.99 -16.65 -13.17
C ASN A 392 -18.74 -17.67 -14.29
N TYR A 393 -18.12 -17.25 -15.40
CA TYR A 393 -17.75 -18.16 -16.48
C TYR A 393 -16.78 -19.26 -16.02
N PHE A 394 -15.72 -18.90 -15.29
CA PHE A 394 -14.75 -19.87 -14.75
C PHE A 394 -15.36 -20.82 -13.72
N LEU A 395 -16.42 -20.39 -13.03
CA LEU A 395 -17.12 -21.17 -12.00
C LEU A 395 -18.28 -22.02 -12.53
N LEU A 396 -18.60 -21.95 -13.84
CA LEU A 396 -19.55 -22.89 -14.44
C LEU A 396 -19.06 -24.32 -14.28
N THR A 397 -19.98 -25.26 -14.03
CA THR A 397 -19.66 -26.69 -13.80
C THR A 397 -18.78 -27.28 -14.90
N GLU A 398 -19.00 -26.90 -16.16
CA GLU A 398 -18.23 -27.36 -17.32
C GLU A 398 -16.81 -26.77 -17.39
N ASN A 399 -16.57 -25.61 -16.77
CA ASN A 399 -15.30 -24.87 -16.82
C ASN A 399 -14.47 -24.99 -15.53
N TYR A 400 -15.09 -25.39 -14.42
CA TYR A 400 -14.52 -25.31 -13.08
C TYR A 400 -13.15 -26.02 -12.95
N GLU A 401 -13.05 -27.23 -13.51
CA GLU A 401 -11.81 -28.02 -13.51
C GLU A 401 -10.71 -27.37 -14.38
N ASP A 402 -11.09 -26.86 -15.55
CA ASP A 402 -10.16 -26.32 -16.54
C ASP A 402 -9.57 -24.97 -16.13
N TYR A 403 -10.33 -24.18 -15.35
CA TYR A 403 -9.92 -22.85 -14.91
C TYR A 403 -9.58 -22.80 -13.43
N PHE A 404 -10.57 -22.92 -12.53
CA PHE A 404 -10.37 -22.68 -11.10
C PHE A 404 -9.43 -23.72 -10.48
N VAL A 405 -9.69 -25.02 -10.68
CA VAL A 405 -8.85 -26.09 -10.12
C VAL A 405 -7.44 -26.04 -10.72
N ARG A 406 -7.31 -25.77 -12.03
CA ARG A 406 -6.02 -25.62 -12.69
C ARG A 406 -5.24 -24.42 -12.16
N ALA A 407 -5.88 -23.27 -11.95
CA ALA A 407 -5.25 -22.09 -11.37
C ALA A 407 -4.78 -22.34 -9.92
N MET A 408 -5.55 -23.10 -9.12
CA MET A 408 -5.12 -23.52 -7.77
C MET A 408 -3.88 -24.43 -7.80
N LYS A 409 -3.76 -25.33 -8.79
CA LYS A 409 -2.56 -26.14 -9.00
C LYS A 409 -1.35 -25.27 -9.36
N VAL A 410 -1.52 -24.30 -10.27
CA VAL A 410 -0.45 -23.34 -10.62
C VAL A 410 -0.03 -22.49 -9.42
N ARG A 411 -0.99 -22.01 -8.61
CA ARG A 411 -0.69 -21.31 -7.35
C ARG A 411 0.17 -22.15 -6.42
N SER A 412 -0.08 -23.46 -6.36
CA SER A 412 0.71 -24.39 -5.54
C SER A 412 2.15 -24.48 -6.05
N LEU A 413 2.35 -24.58 -7.36
CA LEU A 413 3.69 -24.57 -7.97
C LEU A 413 4.46 -23.26 -7.70
N ILE A 414 3.77 -22.13 -7.74
CA ILE A 414 4.35 -20.82 -7.39
C ILE A 414 4.79 -20.81 -5.93
N ALA A 415 3.95 -21.29 -5.01
CA ALA A 415 4.31 -21.40 -3.60
C ALA A 415 5.50 -22.35 -3.37
N GLU A 416 5.54 -23.48 -4.08
CA GLU A 416 6.65 -24.45 -4.01
C GLU A 416 7.99 -23.84 -4.46
N ASP A 417 8.00 -22.91 -5.40
CA ASP A 417 9.23 -22.22 -5.81
C ASP A 417 9.82 -21.38 -4.65
N PHE A 418 8.97 -20.70 -3.87
CA PHE A 418 9.44 -20.01 -2.66
C PHE A 418 9.99 -21.00 -1.64
N GLU A 419 9.25 -22.09 -1.35
CA GLU A 419 9.68 -23.10 -0.38
C GLU A 419 11.02 -23.75 -0.77
N LYS A 420 11.26 -24.00 -2.06
CA LYS A 420 12.56 -24.50 -2.55
C LYS A 420 13.69 -23.50 -2.29
N VAL A 421 13.48 -22.22 -2.61
CA VAL A 421 14.47 -21.16 -2.35
C VAL A 421 14.81 -21.06 -0.87
N TRP A 422 13.81 -21.14 0.02
CA TRP A 422 14.02 -21.14 1.46
C TRP A 422 14.75 -22.40 1.94
N HIS A 423 14.38 -23.58 1.42
CA HIS A 423 15.04 -24.85 1.74
C HIS A 423 16.52 -24.87 1.32
N ASP A 424 16.87 -24.21 0.22
CA ASP A 424 18.26 -24.04 -0.24
C ASP A 424 19.05 -23.06 0.66
N GLY A 425 18.40 -22.52 1.69
CA GLY A 425 18.94 -21.69 2.75
C GLY A 425 19.13 -20.24 2.34
N ILE A 426 18.33 -19.74 1.41
CA ILE A 426 18.23 -18.29 1.14
C ILE A 426 17.42 -17.64 2.26
N ASP A 427 17.92 -16.53 2.78
CA ASP A 427 17.30 -15.81 3.90
C ASP A 427 16.24 -14.81 3.44
N VAL A 428 16.53 -14.12 2.32
CA VAL A 428 15.69 -13.07 1.72
C VAL A 428 15.86 -13.10 0.20
N ILE A 429 14.79 -12.85 -0.54
CA ILE A 429 14.82 -12.66 -2.00
C ILE A 429 14.76 -11.16 -2.29
N LEU A 430 15.64 -10.67 -3.17
CA LEU A 430 15.63 -9.28 -3.67
C LEU A 430 15.17 -9.26 -5.13
N THR A 431 14.14 -8.49 -5.44
CA THR A 431 13.60 -8.29 -6.80
C THR A 431 13.32 -6.81 -7.07
N PRO A 432 13.11 -6.40 -8.34
CA PRO A 432 12.41 -5.14 -8.61
C PRO A 432 11.01 -5.14 -7.97
N THR A 433 10.51 -3.96 -7.57
CA THR A 433 9.08 -3.83 -7.21
C THR A 433 8.21 -3.64 -8.45
N THR A 434 8.67 -2.82 -9.39
CA THR A 434 7.98 -2.46 -10.64
C THR A 434 8.96 -2.56 -11.81
N LEU A 435 8.46 -2.77 -13.04
CA LEU A 435 9.31 -2.96 -14.22
C LEU A 435 9.93 -1.66 -14.76
N SER A 436 9.34 -0.51 -14.42
CA SER A 436 9.79 0.83 -14.78
C SER A 436 9.57 1.81 -13.62
N ASP A 437 9.96 3.07 -13.82
CA ASP A 437 9.42 4.20 -13.08
C ASP A 437 7.90 4.35 -13.32
N ALA A 438 7.25 5.24 -12.55
CA ALA A 438 5.81 5.43 -12.65
C ALA A 438 5.41 5.88 -14.08
N PRO A 439 4.49 5.17 -14.75
CA PRO A 439 4.01 5.55 -16.07
C PRO A 439 3.29 6.89 -16.08
N ARG A 440 3.33 7.58 -17.22
CA ARG A 440 2.47 8.74 -17.46
C ARG A 440 1.03 8.29 -17.54
N TYR A 441 0.11 9.11 -17.04
CA TYR A 441 -1.31 8.80 -17.06
C TYR A 441 -1.83 8.50 -18.47
N HIS A 442 -1.45 9.31 -19.46
CA HIS A 442 -1.90 9.12 -20.85
C HIS A 442 -1.46 7.77 -21.43
N ASP A 443 -0.21 7.38 -21.19
CA ASP A 443 0.32 6.09 -21.63
C ASP A 443 -0.35 4.94 -20.87
N PHE A 444 -0.63 5.13 -19.58
CA PHE A 444 -1.30 4.13 -18.75
C PHE A 444 -2.72 3.83 -19.23
N ILE A 445 -3.52 4.85 -19.53
CA ILE A 445 -4.91 4.65 -19.99
C ILE A 445 -5.03 4.20 -21.45
N SER A 446 -3.91 4.06 -22.17
CA SER A 446 -3.89 3.59 -23.56
C SER A 446 -4.18 2.08 -23.69
N ALA A 447 -4.11 1.33 -22.58
CA ALA A 447 -4.44 -0.08 -22.49
C ALA A 447 -5.50 -0.33 -21.42
N ASP A 448 -6.18 -1.47 -21.51
CA ASP A 448 -7.19 -1.86 -20.53
C ASP A 448 -6.59 -2.21 -19.15
N ASN A 449 -7.47 -2.26 -18.14
CA ASN A 449 -7.08 -2.56 -16.75
C ASN A 449 -6.36 -3.90 -16.61
N GLN A 450 -6.76 -4.93 -17.37
CA GLN A 450 -6.15 -6.26 -17.27
C GLN A 450 -4.72 -6.25 -17.82
N THR A 451 -4.52 -5.62 -18.96
CA THR A 451 -3.21 -5.43 -19.60
C THR A 451 -2.29 -4.62 -18.68
N GLN A 452 -2.80 -3.54 -18.09
CA GLN A 452 -2.01 -2.77 -17.12
C GLN A 452 -1.62 -3.62 -15.92
N CYS A 453 -2.55 -4.31 -15.26
CA CYS A 453 -2.23 -5.18 -14.12
C CYS A 453 -1.18 -6.25 -14.47
N SER A 454 -1.20 -6.78 -15.69
CA SER A 454 -0.21 -7.78 -16.14
C SER A 454 1.24 -7.27 -16.14
N VAL A 455 1.42 -5.97 -16.37
CA VAL A 455 2.74 -5.31 -16.38
C VAL A 455 3.07 -4.79 -14.98
N GLN A 456 2.12 -4.09 -14.35
CA GLN A 456 2.33 -3.38 -13.09
C GLN A 456 2.55 -4.30 -11.89
N ASP A 457 1.92 -5.48 -11.91
CA ASP A 457 1.93 -6.41 -10.79
C ASP A 457 2.85 -7.64 -11.01
N PHE A 458 3.60 -7.65 -12.11
CA PHE A 458 4.46 -8.78 -12.54
C PHE A 458 5.39 -9.24 -11.42
N CYS A 459 6.07 -8.30 -10.76
CA CYS A 459 7.02 -8.61 -9.70
C CYS A 459 6.35 -8.89 -8.34
N THR A 460 5.09 -8.51 -8.14
CA THR A 460 4.47 -8.43 -6.81
C THR A 460 3.49 -9.56 -6.51
N GLN A 461 2.74 -10.06 -7.50
CA GLN A 461 1.72 -11.09 -7.30
C GLN A 461 2.24 -12.41 -6.71
N PRO A 462 3.43 -12.93 -7.08
CA PRO A 462 3.92 -14.20 -6.54
C PRO A 462 3.95 -14.24 -5.01
N ALA A 463 4.26 -13.12 -4.35
CA ALA A 463 4.29 -13.03 -2.89
C ALA A 463 2.89 -13.23 -2.25
N ASN A 464 1.82 -12.72 -2.86
CA ASN A 464 0.45 -12.90 -2.37
C ASN A 464 0.00 -14.35 -2.53
N MET A 465 0.36 -14.98 -3.66
CA MET A 465 0.03 -16.38 -3.92
C MET A 465 0.67 -17.33 -2.92
N ALA A 466 1.94 -17.10 -2.59
CA ALA A 466 2.70 -17.86 -1.60
C ALA A 466 2.37 -17.48 -0.14
N GLY A 467 1.74 -16.31 0.08
CA GLY A 467 1.39 -15.79 1.40
C GLY A 467 2.59 -15.29 2.22
N VAL A 468 3.73 -15.06 1.58
CA VAL A 468 4.99 -14.62 2.22
C VAL A 468 5.03 -13.10 2.41
N PRO A 469 5.67 -12.56 3.46
CA PRO A 469 5.81 -11.12 3.64
C PRO A 469 6.71 -10.49 2.57
N ALA A 470 6.41 -9.26 2.18
CA ALA A 470 7.14 -8.51 1.16
C ALA A 470 7.15 -7.01 1.46
N VAL A 471 8.27 -6.33 1.23
CA VAL A 471 8.40 -4.88 1.44
C VAL A 471 9.02 -4.21 0.22
N SER A 472 8.42 -3.10 -0.24
CA SER A 472 9.02 -2.20 -1.23
C SER A 472 9.75 -1.07 -0.53
N ILE A 473 10.96 -0.74 -1.01
CA ILE A 473 11.85 0.27 -0.44
C ILE A 473 12.34 1.19 -1.56
N PRO A 474 12.21 2.52 -1.42
CA PRO A 474 12.71 3.46 -2.41
C PRO A 474 14.24 3.53 -2.37
N ILE A 475 14.87 3.50 -3.54
CA ILE A 475 16.32 3.42 -3.67
C ILE A 475 16.89 4.75 -4.17
N LYS A 476 16.47 5.19 -5.36
CA LYS A 476 16.94 6.42 -6.01
C LYS A 476 15.92 6.96 -6.99
N LEU A 477 16.21 8.14 -7.56
CA LEU A 477 15.41 8.71 -8.64
C LEU A 477 15.95 8.26 -10.00
N SER A 478 15.05 7.98 -10.93
CA SER A 478 15.36 7.73 -12.34
C SER A 478 15.85 9.01 -13.03
N LYS A 479 16.34 8.87 -14.28
CA LYS A 479 16.68 10.00 -15.16
C LYS A 479 15.51 10.96 -15.38
N LYS A 480 14.26 10.51 -15.20
CA LYS A 480 13.05 11.35 -15.31
C LYS A 480 12.65 12.02 -13.99
N GLY A 481 13.44 11.85 -12.92
CA GLY A 481 13.12 12.38 -11.59
C GLY A 481 12.00 11.63 -10.88
N MET A 482 11.72 10.38 -11.28
CA MET A 482 10.69 9.53 -10.68
C MET A 482 11.30 8.46 -9.78
N PRO A 483 10.67 8.07 -8.65
CA PRO A 483 11.20 7.03 -7.77
C PRO A 483 11.43 5.68 -8.45
N LEU A 484 12.55 5.05 -8.11
CA LEU A 484 12.86 3.66 -8.40
C LEU A 484 13.02 2.90 -7.08
N SER A 485 12.34 1.76 -6.96
CA SER A 485 12.28 0.97 -5.73
C SER A 485 12.59 -0.49 -5.99
N LEU A 486 13.04 -1.18 -4.95
CA LEU A 486 13.23 -2.63 -4.95
C LEU A 486 12.35 -3.26 -3.88
N GLN A 487 12.14 -4.56 -4.05
CA GLN A 487 11.32 -5.40 -3.19
C GLN A 487 12.18 -6.46 -2.51
N LEU A 488 11.96 -6.65 -1.22
CA LEU A 488 12.43 -7.81 -0.47
C LEU A 488 11.26 -8.74 -0.16
N MET A 489 11.52 -10.05 -0.14
CA MET A 489 10.60 -11.10 0.32
C MET A 489 11.34 -12.04 1.26
N ALA A 490 10.69 -12.49 2.32
CA ALA A 490 11.28 -13.42 3.31
C ALA A 490 10.34 -14.60 3.56
N PRO A 491 10.78 -15.67 4.25
CA PRO A 491 9.87 -16.71 4.73
C PRO A 491 8.74 -16.14 5.58
N LYS A 492 7.64 -16.89 5.69
CA LYS A 492 6.49 -16.53 6.54
C LYS A 492 6.95 -16.27 7.98
N LEU A 493 6.37 -15.25 8.61
CA LEU A 493 6.66 -14.84 9.98
C LEU A 493 8.12 -14.36 10.22
N CYS A 494 8.85 -14.01 9.17
CA CYS A 494 10.20 -13.46 9.26
C CYS A 494 10.23 -11.94 8.99
N GLU A 495 9.19 -11.20 9.38
CA GLU A 495 9.10 -9.74 9.21
C GLU A 495 10.28 -8.99 9.86
N GLU A 496 10.78 -9.45 11.02
CA GLU A 496 11.95 -8.84 11.67
C GLU A 496 13.19 -8.90 10.78
N ARG A 497 13.48 -10.06 10.19
CA ARG A 497 14.60 -10.21 9.24
C ARG A 497 14.38 -9.40 7.97
N LEU A 498 13.17 -9.47 7.41
CA LEU A 498 12.77 -8.75 6.20
C LEU A 498 13.00 -7.24 6.36
N LEU A 499 12.48 -6.68 7.46
CA LEU A 499 12.58 -5.27 7.76
C LEU A 499 13.98 -4.89 8.23
N GLY A 500 14.74 -5.80 8.83
CA GLY A 500 16.17 -5.61 9.10
C GLY A 500 16.96 -5.32 7.82
N VAL A 501 16.86 -6.19 6.81
CA VAL A 501 17.54 -5.97 5.52
C VAL A 501 17.00 -4.70 4.84
N ALA A 502 15.68 -4.45 4.93
CA ALA A 502 15.10 -3.23 4.40
C ALA A 502 15.67 -1.95 5.03
N LYS A 503 15.82 -1.97 6.36
CA LYS A 503 16.38 -0.87 7.15
C LYS A 503 17.83 -0.61 6.80
N TRP A 504 18.61 -1.68 6.64
CA TRP A 504 19.98 -1.55 6.18
C TRP A 504 20.07 -0.87 4.81
N ILE A 505 19.22 -1.28 3.85
CA ILE A 505 19.17 -0.64 2.52
C ILE A 505 18.78 0.83 2.66
N GLU A 506 17.73 1.14 3.43
CA GLU A 506 17.28 2.52 3.70
C GLU A 506 18.42 3.42 4.21
N ASP A 507 19.18 2.95 5.19
CA ASP A 507 20.28 3.70 5.82
C ASP A 507 21.47 3.93 4.88
N VAL A 508 21.68 3.03 3.92
CA VAL A 508 22.76 3.13 2.92
C VAL A 508 22.37 4.01 1.74
N VAL A 509 21.19 3.79 1.16
CA VAL A 509 20.77 4.46 -0.08
C VAL A 509 20.21 5.85 0.16
N LYS A 510 19.68 6.11 1.37
CA LYS A 510 19.34 7.46 1.83
C LYS A 510 18.41 8.20 0.86
N PHE A 511 17.35 7.53 0.41
CA PHE A 511 16.42 8.10 -0.56
C PHE A 511 15.86 9.46 -0.10
N PRO A 512 15.76 10.46 -0.99
CA PRO A 512 15.38 11.82 -0.65
C PRO A 512 14.02 11.92 0.03
N ARG A 513 13.96 12.70 1.12
CA ARG A 513 12.72 12.98 1.84
C ARG A 513 12.12 14.32 1.40
N LEU A 514 10.83 14.31 1.08
CA LEU A 514 10.11 15.52 0.70
C LEU A 514 9.54 16.23 1.93
N VAL A 515 9.74 17.54 2.00
CA VAL A 515 9.25 18.40 3.09
C VAL A 515 8.47 19.58 2.53
N ILE A 516 7.27 19.79 3.06
CA ILE A 516 6.41 20.90 2.64
C ILE A 516 7.00 22.24 3.10
N LYS A 517 7.06 23.21 2.18
CA LYS A 517 7.59 24.55 2.44
C LYS A 517 6.76 25.28 3.51
N PRO A 518 7.39 26.04 4.43
CA PRO A 518 6.70 26.85 5.45
C PRO A 518 5.57 27.70 4.90
N ASP A 519 5.79 28.37 3.77
CA ASP A 519 4.82 29.27 3.16
C ASP A 519 3.60 28.56 2.58
N SER A 520 3.74 27.29 2.17
CA SER A 520 2.63 26.49 1.65
C SER A 520 1.63 26.08 2.73
N LEU A 521 1.98 26.22 4.02
CA LEU A 521 1.09 25.98 5.16
C LEU A 521 0.68 27.29 5.88
N LYS A 522 0.89 28.47 5.29
CA LYS A 522 0.32 29.75 5.79
C LYS A 522 -1.12 29.93 5.31
N ASP A 523 -1.95 30.60 6.11
CA ASP A 523 -3.39 30.78 5.84
C ASP A 523 -3.63 31.77 4.71
#